data_AF-A0AA35SRH8-F1
#
_entry.id   AF-A0AA35SRH8-F1
#
_cell.length_a   1.000
_cell.length_b   1.000
_cell.length_c   1.000
_cell.angle_alpha   90.00
_cell.angle_beta   90.00
_cell.angle_gamma   90.00
#
_symmetry.space_group_name_H-M   'P 1'
#
loop_
_entity.id
_entity.type
_entity.pdbx_description
1 polymer ?
#
loop_
_entity_poly.entity_id
_entity_poly.type
_entity_poly.pdbx_seq_one_letter_code
_entity_poly.pdbx_strand_id
1 'polypeptide(L)'
;HLLRCDLHLHRGYLSVTIKASKSDTFRATCTLPVATIGTPTCPVKAMGRFLAHAHHRPTQPLFTLSSGQFLTRSRLTNVIRRLLQATGLSRQEAERYGTHNLRIGAATDAAASGLPSWLIQAAGRWKSTAYQRYIRSPRKALMRVAPALATQARS
;
A
#
# COMPACT_ATOMS: atom_id res chain seq x y z
N HIS A 1 -3.10 -16.26 5.22
CA HIS A 1 -3.44 -15.01 5.93
C HIS A 1 -2.18 -14.44 6.55
N LEU A 2 -2.09 -13.11 6.73
CA LEU A 2 -0.98 -12.51 7.47
C LEU A 2 -1.20 -12.81 8.96
N LEU A 3 -0.22 -13.41 9.62
CA LEU A 3 -0.31 -13.79 11.04
C LEU A 3 0.30 -12.71 11.93
N ARG A 4 -0.03 -12.75 13.23
CA ARG A 4 0.56 -11.84 14.21
C ARG A 4 2.09 -11.95 14.26
N CYS A 5 2.63 -13.17 14.16
CA CYS A 5 4.09 -13.40 14.14
C CYS A 5 4.78 -12.90 12.87
N ASP A 6 4.03 -12.53 11.84
CA ASP A 6 4.61 -11.99 10.60
C ASP A 6 4.88 -10.48 10.69
N LEU A 7 4.47 -9.83 11.79
CA LEU A 7 4.63 -8.40 12.00
C LEU A 7 5.48 -8.12 13.24
N HIS A 8 6.51 -7.30 13.06
CA HIS A 8 7.36 -6.81 14.14
C HIS A 8 7.34 -5.28 14.16
N LEU A 9 7.09 -4.71 15.33
CA LEU A 9 7.21 -3.27 15.58
C LEU A 9 8.62 -2.96 16.06
N HIS A 10 9.22 -1.93 15.49
CA HIS A 10 10.55 -1.43 15.85
C HIS A 10 10.46 0.05 16.23
N ARG A 11 11.57 0.62 16.72
CA ARG A 11 11.64 2.07 16.92
C ARG A 11 11.65 2.77 15.56
N GLY A 12 10.56 3.44 15.20
CA GLY A 12 10.45 4.27 14.00
C GLY A 12 9.95 3.55 12.73
N TYR A 13 9.77 2.23 12.74
CA TYR A 13 9.20 1.50 11.61
C TYR A 13 8.54 0.18 12.06
N LEU A 14 7.82 -0.47 11.16
CA LEU A 14 7.39 -1.87 11.32
C LEU A 14 7.87 -2.70 10.14
N SER A 15 8.05 -4.00 10.36
CA SER A 15 8.40 -4.95 9.30
C SER A 15 7.30 -6.00 9.16
N VAL A 16 6.87 -6.25 7.93
CA VAL A 16 5.86 -7.27 7.60
C VAL A 16 6.45 -8.33 6.70
N THR A 17 6.43 -9.57 7.16
CA THR A 17 6.91 -10.74 6.43
C THR A 17 5.78 -11.36 5.62
N ILE A 18 5.95 -11.41 4.30
CA ILE A 18 4.99 -12.03 3.39
C ILE A 18 5.54 -13.37 2.93
N LYS A 19 5.02 -14.45 3.50
CA LYS A 19 5.49 -15.84 3.31
C LYS A 19 5.29 -16.39 1.90
N ALA A 20 4.28 -15.93 1.17
CA ALA A 20 4.02 -16.37 -0.19
C ALA A 20 3.30 -15.29 -1.00
N SER A 21 3.68 -15.15 -2.26
CA SER A 21 3.02 -14.30 -3.25
C SER A 21 2.26 -15.18 -4.25
N LYS A 22 1.12 -14.69 -4.77
CA LYS A 22 0.30 -15.40 -5.77
C LYS A 22 1.05 -15.76 -7.06
N SER A 23 2.18 -15.11 -7.33
CA SER A 23 2.97 -15.27 -8.57
C SER A 23 4.34 -15.85 -8.29
N ASP A 24 4.51 -16.54 -7.15
CA ASP A 24 5.80 -16.99 -6.69
C ASP A 24 5.94 -18.50 -6.64
N THR A 25 6.37 -19.04 -7.78
CA THR A 25 6.73 -20.45 -7.96
C THR A 25 7.79 -20.90 -6.95
N PHE A 26 8.66 -19.99 -6.48
CA PHE A 26 9.74 -20.28 -5.54
C PHE A 26 9.39 -20.01 -4.06
N ARG A 27 8.20 -19.50 -3.76
CA ARG A 27 7.76 -19.12 -2.39
C ARG A 27 8.80 -18.31 -1.59
N ALA A 28 9.52 -17.41 -2.26
CA ALA A 28 10.47 -16.51 -1.63
C ALA A 28 9.73 -15.60 -0.64
N THR A 29 10.09 -15.75 0.62
CA THR A 29 9.61 -14.87 1.69
C THR A 29 10.21 -13.48 1.50
N CYS A 30 9.40 -12.44 1.67
CA CYS A 30 9.83 -11.06 1.52
C CYS A 30 9.39 -10.25 2.74
N THR A 31 10.32 -9.51 3.34
CA THR A 31 10.05 -8.61 4.46
C THR A 31 9.98 -7.18 3.95
N LEU A 32 8.84 -6.52 4.17
CA LEU A 32 8.64 -5.13 3.79
C LEU A 32 8.75 -4.21 5.02
N PRO A 33 9.69 -3.25 5.03
CA PRO A 33 9.72 -2.20 6.03
C PRO A 33 8.68 -1.12 5.70
N VAL A 34 8.01 -0.62 6.74
CA VAL A 34 7.07 0.51 6.66
C VAL A 34 7.48 1.53 7.72
N ALA A 35 7.98 2.69 7.28
CA ALA A 35 8.46 3.74 8.17
C ALA A 35 7.32 4.48 8.87
N THR A 36 7.63 5.07 10.03
CA THR A 36 6.76 6.05 10.67
C THR A 36 6.67 7.31 9.81
N ILE A 37 5.54 8.00 9.92
CA ILE A 37 5.30 9.28 9.26
C ILE A 37 4.70 10.24 10.28
N GLY A 38 4.96 11.53 10.10
CA GLY A 38 4.53 12.60 11.02
C GLY A 38 3.03 12.90 10.99
N THR A 39 2.22 12.13 10.25
CA THR A 39 0.80 12.40 10.03
C THR A 39 -0.09 11.59 10.99
N PRO A 40 -1.36 12.02 11.22
CA PRO A 40 -2.34 11.24 11.97
C PRO A 40 -2.62 9.84 11.38
N THR A 41 -2.39 9.68 10.08
CA THR A 41 -2.57 8.43 9.32
C THR A 41 -1.35 7.51 9.34
N CYS A 42 -0.43 7.71 10.28
CA CYS A 42 0.78 6.90 10.38
C CYS A 42 0.48 5.39 10.55
N PRO A 43 0.92 4.53 9.62
CA PRO A 43 0.61 3.09 9.67
C PRO A 43 1.27 2.41 10.87
N VAL A 44 2.46 2.86 11.29
CA VAL A 44 3.17 2.31 12.46
C VAL A 44 2.41 2.59 13.76
N LYS A 45 1.98 3.85 13.95
CA LYS A 45 1.20 4.24 15.13
C LYS A 45 -0.19 3.59 15.12
N ALA A 46 -0.84 3.54 13.96
CA ALA A 46 -2.13 2.87 13.80
C ALA A 46 -2.05 1.37 14.13
N MET A 47 -1.00 0.68 13.65
CA MET A 47 -0.75 -0.72 13.97
C MET A 47 -0.49 -0.93 15.46
N GLY A 48 0.32 -0.07 16.09
CA GLY A 48 0.56 -0.12 17.54
C GLY A 48 -0.74 -0.01 18.34
N ARG A 49 -1.61 0.95 17.98
CA ARG A 49 -2.94 1.10 18.61
C ARG A 49 -3.83 -0.12 18.38
N PHE A 50 -3.86 -0.65 17.15
CA PHE A 50 -4.63 -1.84 16.82
C PHE A 50 -4.19 -3.05 17.68
N LEU A 51 -2.88 -3.28 17.78
CA LEU A 51 -2.32 -4.39 18.57
C LEU A 51 -2.52 -4.23 20.08
N ALA A 52 -2.62 -3.00 20.59
CA ALA A 52 -2.93 -2.75 21.99
C ALA A 52 -4.36 -3.19 22.36
N HIS A 53 -5.29 -3.19 21.41
CA HIS A 53 -6.68 -3.60 21.62
C HIS A 53 -6.94 -5.06 21.23
N ALA A 54 -6.04 -5.66 20.46
CA ALA A 54 -6.25 -6.98 19.89
C ALA A 54 -5.34 -8.01 20.57
N HIS A 55 -5.93 -8.84 21.44
CA HIS A 55 -5.24 -9.94 22.10
C HIS A 55 -4.96 -11.08 21.10
N HIS A 56 -3.84 -10.99 20.39
CA HIS A 56 -3.45 -11.99 19.40
C HIS A 56 -2.35 -12.92 19.91
N ARG A 57 -2.58 -14.23 19.85
CA ARG A 57 -1.52 -15.23 19.88
C ARG A 57 -0.68 -15.12 18.59
N PRO A 58 0.62 -15.47 18.61
CA PRO A 58 1.50 -15.35 17.44
C PRO A 58 0.97 -16.04 16.17
N THR A 59 0.28 -17.17 16.31
CA THR A 59 -0.26 -17.98 15.21
C THR A 59 -1.62 -17.53 14.69
N GLN A 60 -2.25 -16.53 15.31
CA GLN A 60 -3.55 -16.03 14.87
C GLN A 60 -3.42 -15.02 13.72
N PRO A 61 -4.45 -14.87 12.88
CA PRO A 61 -4.49 -13.83 11.87
C PRO A 61 -4.33 -12.44 12.47
N LEU A 62 -3.48 -11.62 11.85
CA LEU A 62 -3.15 -10.28 12.32
C LEU A 62 -4.37 -9.36 12.37
N PHE A 63 -5.25 -9.43 11.36
CA PHE A 63 -6.40 -8.53 11.28
C PHE A 63 -7.69 -9.29 11.64
N THR A 64 -8.12 -9.14 12.89
CA THR A 64 -9.45 -9.57 13.35
C THR A 64 -10.33 -8.37 13.65
N LEU A 65 -11.64 -8.59 13.53
CA LEU A 65 -12.66 -7.67 14.02
C LEU A 65 -12.88 -7.88 15.52
N SER A 66 -13.56 -6.94 16.17
CA SER A 66 -14.00 -7.09 17.57
C SER A 66 -14.87 -8.32 17.79
N SER A 67 -15.57 -8.80 16.76
CA SER A 67 -16.33 -10.05 16.78
C SER A 67 -15.46 -11.33 16.73
N GLY A 68 -14.13 -11.21 16.66
CA GLY A 68 -13.21 -12.34 16.50
C GLY A 68 -13.09 -12.87 15.06
N GLN A 69 -13.93 -12.41 14.13
CA GLN A 69 -13.86 -12.81 12.72
C GLN A 69 -12.66 -12.17 12.01
N PHE A 70 -12.12 -12.87 11.00
CA PHE A 70 -11.02 -12.36 10.18
C PHE A 70 -11.47 -11.25 9.23
N LEU A 71 -10.58 -10.28 8.99
CA LEU A 71 -10.79 -9.26 7.98
C LEU A 71 -10.69 -9.89 6.58
N THR A 72 -11.80 -9.90 5.85
CA THR A 72 -11.85 -10.35 4.45
C THR A 72 -11.61 -9.19 3.50
N ARG A 73 -11.21 -9.51 2.26
CA ARG A 73 -11.08 -8.53 1.17
C ARG A 73 -12.40 -7.79 0.90
N SER A 74 -13.53 -8.50 0.91
CA SER A 74 -14.85 -7.91 0.66
C SER A 74 -15.21 -6.89 1.75
N ARG A 75 -14.98 -7.22 3.02
CA ARG A 75 -15.20 -6.30 4.15
C ARG A 75 -14.30 -5.07 4.05
N LEU A 76 -13.01 -5.24 3.75
CA LEU A 76 -12.10 -4.10 3.56
C LEU A 76 -12.53 -3.21 2.39
N THR A 77 -12.92 -3.79 1.25
CA THR A 77 -13.48 -3.03 0.12
C THR A 77 -14.73 -2.26 0.52
N ASN A 78 -15.63 -2.85 1.32
CA ASN A 78 -16.82 -2.14 1.81
C ASN A 78 -16.47 -1.00 2.78
N VAL A 79 -15.42 -1.14 3.60
CA VAL A 79 -14.91 -0.03 4.42
C VAL A 79 -14.42 1.10 3.52
N ILE A 80 -13.59 0.80 2.51
CA ILE A 80 -13.08 1.81 1.56
C ILE A 80 -14.23 2.55 0.89
N ARG A 81 -15.22 1.83 0.37
CA ARG A 81 -16.38 2.42 -0.32
C ARG A 81 -17.22 3.32 0.59
N ARG A 82 -17.42 2.91 1.85
CA ARG A 82 -18.12 3.74 2.84
C ARG A 82 -17.36 5.03 3.15
N LEU A 83 -16.04 4.94 3.32
CA LEU A 83 -15.20 6.12 3.54
C LEU A 83 -15.25 7.09 2.36
N LEU A 84 -15.24 6.58 1.11
CA LEU A 84 -15.37 7.40 -0.09
C LEU A 84 -16.74 8.08 -0.20
N GLN A 85 -17.82 7.39 0.18
CA GLN A 85 -19.15 8.01 0.23
C GLN A 85 -19.21 9.13 1.27
N ALA A 86 -18.53 8.95 2.42
CA ALA A 86 -18.43 9.98 3.44
C ALA A 86 -17.65 11.24 2.98
N THR A 87 -16.86 11.15 1.91
CA THR A 87 -16.22 12.32 1.27
C THR A 87 -17.09 12.96 0.18
N GLY A 88 -18.35 12.53 0.02
CA GLY A 88 -19.30 13.10 -0.94
C GLY A 88 -19.41 12.38 -2.29
N LEU A 89 -18.70 11.25 -2.49
CA LEU A 89 -18.88 10.45 -3.71
C LEU A 89 -20.22 9.72 -3.69
N SER A 90 -20.88 9.65 -4.84
CA SER A 90 -22.07 8.81 -4.97
C SER A 90 -21.73 7.33 -4.77
N ARG A 91 -22.75 6.53 -4.44
CA ARG A 91 -22.59 5.07 -4.32
C ARG A 91 -22.02 4.43 -5.59
N GLN A 92 -22.52 4.83 -6.76
CA GLN A 92 -22.08 4.29 -8.05
C GLN A 92 -20.62 4.63 -8.36
N GLU A 93 -20.16 5.82 -7.96
CA GLU A 93 -18.74 6.18 -8.09
C GLU A 93 -17.87 5.37 -7.13
N ALA A 94 -18.29 5.25 -5.86
CA ALA A 94 -17.56 4.49 -4.85
C ALA A 94 -17.41 3.01 -5.24
N GLU A 95 -18.40 2.40 -5.88
CA GLU A 95 -18.37 1.00 -6.31
C GLU A 95 -17.21 0.67 -7.26
N ARG A 96 -16.69 1.66 -7.99
CA ARG A 96 -15.51 1.53 -8.88
C ARG A 96 -14.19 1.37 -8.13
N TYR A 97 -14.19 1.59 -6.81
CA TYR A 97 -13.01 1.50 -5.97
C TYR A 97 -12.97 0.21 -5.15
N GLY A 98 -11.76 -0.31 -4.98
CA GLY A 98 -11.46 -1.36 -4.02
C GLY A 98 -9.98 -1.39 -3.65
N THR A 99 -9.58 -2.46 -2.96
CA THR A 99 -8.20 -2.62 -2.46
C THR A 99 -7.11 -2.55 -3.54
N HIS A 100 -7.43 -2.92 -4.79
CA HIS A 100 -6.48 -2.82 -5.90
C HIS A 100 -6.18 -1.36 -6.26
N ASN A 101 -7.18 -0.48 -6.25
CA ASN A 101 -7.01 0.94 -6.55
C ASN A 101 -6.04 1.61 -5.56
N LEU A 102 -6.02 1.19 -4.28
CA LEU A 102 -5.04 1.69 -3.30
C LEU A 102 -3.60 1.37 -3.73
N ARG A 103 -3.37 0.18 -4.28
CA ARG A 103 -2.05 -0.21 -4.79
C ARG A 103 -1.66 0.59 -6.03
N ILE A 104 -2.62 0.89 -6.91
CA ILE A 104 -2.41 1.76 -8.08
C ILE A 104 -2.08 3.18 -7.62
N GLY A 105 -2.84 3.72 -6.67
CA GLY A 105 -2.62 5.04 -6.09
C GLY A 105 -1.23 5.16 -5.48
N ALA A 106 -0.84 4.19 -4.63
CA ALA A 106 0.50 4.17 -4.03
C ALA A 106 1.63 4.15 -5.08
N ALA A 107 1.46 3.41 -6.18
CA ALA A 107 2.43 3.40 -7.29
C ALA A 107 2.51 4.76 -8.00
N THR A 108 1.35 5.37 -8.23
CA THR A 108 1.21 6.66 -8.91
C THR A 108 1.81 7.78 -8.07
N ASP A 109 1.51 7.81 -6.77
CA ASP A 109 2.03 8.82 -5.84
C ASP A 109 3.55 8.70 -5.68
N ALA A 110 4.07 7.47 -5.61
CA ALA A 110 5.52 7.22 -5.59
C ALA A 110 6.22 7.76 -6.84
N ALA A 111 5.64 7.50 -8.03
CA ALA A 111 6.16 8.01 -9.30
C ALA A 111 6.06 9.54 -9.38
N ALA A 112 4.94 10.12 -8.95
CA ALA A 112 4.72 11.56 -8.91
C ALA A 112 5.68 12.28 -7.95
N SER A 113 6.12 11.58 -6.90
CA SER A 113 7.15 12.03 -5.94
C SER A 113 8.58 11.88 -6.47
N GLY A 114 8.76 11.39 -7.70
CA GLY A 114 10.08 11.23 -8.31
C GLY A 114 10.87 10.02 -7.82
N LEU A 115 10.22 9.04 -7.16
CA LEU A 115 10.93 7.82 -6.77
C LEU A 115 11.34 7.03 -8.00
N PRO A 116 12.56 6.46 -8.00
CA PRO A 116 13.03 5.71 -9.15
C PRO A 116 12.21 4.44 -9.34
N SER A 117 12.00 4.09 -10.60
CA SER A 117 11.25 2.92 -11.07
C SER A 117 11.58 1.62 -10.34
N TRP A 118 12.85 1.34 -10.09
CA TRP A 118 13.29 0.11 -9.40
C TRP A 118 12.80 0.06 -7.95
N LEU A 119 12.71 1.21 -7.26
CA LEU A 119 12.24 1.30 -5.88
C LEU A 119 10.72 1.13 -5.81
N ILE A 120 9.99 1.71 -6.77
CA ILE A 120 8.54 1.49 -6.91
C ILE A 120 8.27 0.01 -7.17
N GLN A 121 9.06 -0.59 -8.06
CA GLN A 121 8.98 -2.02 -8.38
C GLN A 121 9.21 -2.89 -7.14
N ALA A 122 10.25 -2.59 -6.35
CA ALA A 122 10.57 -3.30 -5.12
C ALA A 122 9.48 -3.12 -4.05
N ALA A 123 9.04 -1.89 -3.79
CA ALA A 123 8.01 -1.57 -2.80
C ALA A 123 6.66 -2.25 -3.12
N GLY A 124 6.28 -2.29 -4.39
CA GLY A 124 5.10 -3.03 -4.81
C GLY A 124 5.33 -4.53 -4.94
N ARG A 125 6.56 -5.04 -4.95
CA ARG A 125 6.88 -6.45 -5.26
C ARG A 125 6.39 -6.87 -6.64
N TRP A 126 6.56 -6.01 -7.64
CA TRP A 126 6.27 -6.36 -9.03
C TRP A 126 7.47 -7.12 -9.63
N LYS A 127 7.25 -8.33 -10.13
CA LYS A 127 8.30 -9.11 -10.80
C LYS A 127 8.68 -8.58 -12.19
N SER A 128 7.77 -7.83 -12.83
CA SER A 128 7.96 -7.28 -14.16
C SER A 128 7.61 -5.80 -14.21
N THR A 129 7.80 -5.19 -15.38
CA THR A 129 7.39 -3.82 -15.72
C THR A 129 5.88 -3.59 -15.70
N ALA A 130 5.06 -4.57 -15.26
CA ALA A 130 3.61 -4.42 -15.09
C ALA A 130 3.20 -3.21 -14.24
N TYR A 131 4.08 -2.72 -13.35
CA TYR A 131 3.82 -1.51 -12.56
C TYR A 131 3.68 -0.25 -13.42
N GLN A 132 4.32 -0.19 -14.60
CA GLN A 132 4.25 0.96 -15.51
C GLN A 132 2.82 1.22 -15.97
N ARG A 133 2.01 0.18 -16.15
CA ARG A 133 0.57 0.31 -16.48
C ARG A 133 -0.25 0.98 -15.38
N TYR A 134 0.26 1.00 -14.14
CA TYR A 134 -0.40 1.66 -13.01
C TYR A 134 0.03 3.12 -12.86
N ILE A 135 1.20 3.50 -13.37
CA ILE A 135 1.64 4.89 -13.40
C ILE A 135 0.91 5.58 -14.54
N ARG A 136 -0.25 6.16 -14.24
CA ARG A 136 -0.93 7.04 -15.19
C ARG A 136 -0.13 8.33 -15.27
N SER A 137 0.57 8.58 -16.38
CA SER A 137 1.28 9.85 -16.61
C SER A 137 0.25 11.00 -16.66
N PRO A 138 0.08 11.80 -15.59
CA PRO A 138 -0.87 12.89 -15.67
C PRO A 138 -0.34 13.91 -16.67
N ARG A 139 -1.24 14.64 -17.35
CA ARG A 139 -0.88 15.70 -18.32
C ARG A 139 0.21 16.65 -17.78
N LYS A 140 0.18 16.94 -16.48
CA LYS A 140 1.19 17.74 -15.78
C LYS A 140 2.61 17.15 -15.84
N ALA A 141 2.76 15.83 -15.74
CA ALA A 141 4.06 15.18 -15.86
C ALA A 141 4.60 15.27 -17.29
N LEU A 142 3.74 15.07 -18.29
CA LEU A 142 4.12 15.23 -19.70
C LEU A 142 4.55 16.67 -20.02
N MET A 143 3.86 17.68 -19.47
CA MET A 143 4.23 19.08 -19.65
C MET A 143 5.58 19.47 -19.02
N ARG A 144 6.13 18.65 -18.11
CA ARG A 144 7.46 18.88 -17.51
C ARG A 144 8.62 18.32 -18.34
N VAL A 145 8.33 17.51 -19.37
CA VAL A 145 9.37 16.84 -20.17
C VAL A 145 10.19 17.86 -20.98
N ALA A 146 9.53 18.73 -21.74
CA ALA A 146 10.24 19.70 -22.59
C ALA A 146 11.14 20.67 -21.80
N PRO A 147 10.70 21.26 -20.67
CA PRO A 147 11.58 22.07 -19.83
C PRO A 147 12.78 21.30 -19.26
N ALA A 148 12.58 20.05 -18.81
CA ALA A 148 13.66 19.24 -18.24
C ALA A 148 14.75 18.92 -19.28
N LEU A 149 14.35 18.57 -20.51
CA LEU A 149 15.27 18.31 -21.63
C LEU A 149 16.05 19.57 -22.03
N ALA A 150 15.39 20.73 -22.03
CA ALA A 150 16.04 22.00 -22.35
C ALA A 150 17.11 22.42 -21.31
N THR A 151 16.95 22.01 -20.05
CA THR A 151 17.96 22.25 -19.00
C THR A 151 19.15 21.32 -19.12
N GLN A 152 18.91 20.05 -19.51
CA GLN A 152 19.96 19.04 -19.69
C GLN A 152 20.84 19.29 -20.93
N ALA A 153 20.31 19.96 -21.95
CA ALA A 153 21.07 20.35 -23.13
C ALA A 153 21.99 21.56 -22.91
N ARG A 154 21.90 22.23 -21.75
CA ARG A 154 22.69 23.42 -21.39
C ARG A 154 23.84 23.13 -20.42
N SER A 155 23.98 21.87 -19.99
CA SER A 155 25.06 21.35 -19.13
C SER A 155 25.98 20.45 -19.93
#